data_AF-A0A2V9MAB6-F1
#
_entry.id   AF-A0A2V9MAB6-F1
#
_cell.length_a   1.000
_cell.length_b   1.000
_cell.length_c   1.000
_cell.angle_alpha   90.00
_cell.angle_beta   90.00
_cell.angle_gamma   90.00
#
_symmetry.space_group_name_H-M   'P 1'
#
loop_
_entity.id
_entity.type
_entity.pdbx_description
1 polymer ?
#
loop_
_entity_poly.entity_id
_entity_poly.type
_entity_poly.pdbx_seq_one_letter_code
_entity_poly.pdbx_strand_id
1 'polypeptide(L)'
;MNSFTDGKPLDQAQPVSKPAVISARPKTTPRYGLFGFLIIVALLAYLIYDLQATKKQTQTELSSLKNQESQRFGKTEESLQGLKEDFEVVRKRLGVTQKELDQARALAQRFKAEQEQSVQQLHAQLSQKADSQQLSALKEEASSQFGKVNSDVTAVRTDVDATKKDLEGTRRQLVDVKETLSQQIARNHDELQQLRLKGERNFYEFELDKKKKVALVGDVRLMLLDTNAKKKKYGVRIVVDDNQLDKKDRTINEPVQFLVGRTKLRYELVVNEVSKDRIAGYLSTPKDKGLSAEYVKSN
;
A
#
# COMPACT_ATOMS: atom_id res chain seq x y z
N MET A 1 124.22 1.45 -48.05
CA MET A 1 124.35 -0.01 -48.23
C MET A 1 123.87 -0.70 -46.96
N ASN A 2 123.01 -1.70 -47.19
CA ASN A 2 122.37 -2.74 -46.36
C ASN A 2 122.91 -3.07 -44.96
N SER A 3 121.98 -3.41 -44.06
CA SER A 3 121.87 -4.66 -43.24
C SER A 3 120.77 -4.43 -42.18
N PHE A 4 119.66 -5.16 -42.07
CA PHE A 4 119.34 -6.59 -41.91
C PHE A 4 119.82 -7.22 -40.59
N THR A 5 118.85 -7.30 -39.65
CA THR A 5 118.55 -8.40 -38.66
C THR A 5 119.50 -8.68 -37.50
N ASP A 6 119.09 -9.21 -36.35
CA ASP A 6 117.82 -9.75 -35.82
C ASP A 6 117.94 -9.80 -34.28
N GLY A 7 116.84 -9.94 -33.52
CA GLY A 7 116.99 -10.18 -32.08
C GLY A 7 115.80 -10.16 -31.12
N LYS A 8 114.76 -10.97 -31.40
CA LYS A 8 114.00 -11.82 -30.43
C LYS A 8 112.74 -11.27 -29.68
N PRO A 9 111.68 -12.10 -29.47
CA PRO A 9 110.28 -11.65 -29.29
C PRO A 9 109.48 -12.26 -28.10
N LEU A 10 108.15 -11.98 -28.12
CA LEU A 10 106.98 -12.54 -27.39
C LEU A 10 106.47 -11.77 -26.14
N ASP A 11 105.44 -10.93 -26.33
CA ASP A 11 104.03 -11.33 -26.04
C ASP A 11 103.05 -10.39 -26.77
N GLN A 12 101.94 -10.95 -27.28
CA GLN A 12 100.96 -10.30 -28.15
C GLN A 12 99.65 -10.04 -27.40
N ALA A 13 99.10 -8.83 -27.50
CA ALA A 13 97.67 -8.57 -27.75
C ALA A 13 97.36 -7.05 -27.85
N GLN A 14 96.80 -6.63 -28.99
CA GLN A 14 96.12 -5.34 -29.25
C GLN A 14 94.70 -5.34 -28.59
N PRO A 15 93.74 -4.39 -28.83
CA PRO A 15 93.75 -3.07 -29.50
C PRO A 15 92.95 -1.92 -28.81
N VAL A 16 93.18 -0.68 -29.31
CA VAL A 16 92.28 0.48 -29.52
C VAL A 16 90.86 0.48 -28.90
N SER A 17 90.46 1.56 -28.21
CA SER A 17 89.04 1.87 -27.89
C SER A 17 88.62 3.32 -28.21
N LYS A 18 87.42 3.41 -28.82
CA LYS A 18 86.67 4.57 -29.34
C LYS A 18 85.91 5.32 -28.23
N PRO A 19 85.43 6.57 -28.46
CA PRO A 19 84.67 7.33 -27.46
C PRO A 19 83.34 6.67 -27.11
N ALA A 20 82.94 6.81 -25.84
CA ALA A 20 81.79 6.16 -25.21
C ALA A 20 80.46 6.54 -25.87
N VAL A 21 79.75 5.54 -26.38
CA VAL A 21 78.33 5.62 -26.75
C VAL A 21 77.50 5.22 -25.53
N ILE A 22 76.65 6.13 -25.06
CA ILE A 22 75.66 5.86 -24.00
C ILE A 22 74.55 4.99 -24.60
N SER A 23 74.51 3.71 -24.24
CA SER A 23 73.42 2.80 -24.60
C SER A 23 72.26 2.90 -23.60
N ALA A 24 71.10 3.34 -24.07
CA ALA A 24 69.86 3.26 -23.32
C ALA A 24 69.43 1.80 -23.19
N ARG A 25 69.27 1.30 -21.96
CA ARG A 25 68.73 -0.04 -21.70
C ARG A 25 67.26 -0.11 -22.14
N PRO A 26 66.81 -1.16 -22.84
CA PRO A 26 65.39 -1.34 -23.11
C PRO A 26 64.66 -1.73 -21.82
N LYS A 27 63.65 -0.95 -21.42
CA LYS A 27 62.73 -1.29 -20.33
C LYS A 27 61.84 -2.44 -20.80
N THR A 28 62.03 -3.62 -20.22
CA THR A 28 61.09 -4.73 -20.38
C THR A 28 59.83 -4.43 -19.57
N THR A 29 58.70 -4.26 -20.25
CA THR A 29 57.38 -4.11 -19.61
C THR A 29 56.87 -5.48 -19.16
N PRO A 30 56.59 -5.70 -17.86
CA PRO A 30 56.06 -6.97 -17.39
C PRO A 30 54.62 -7.17 -17.88
N ARG A 31 54.38 -8.24 -18.64
CA ARG A 31 53.08 -8.61 -19.26
C ARG A 31 51.97 -8.99 -18.24
N TYR A 32 52.28 -9.03 -16.94
CA TYR A 32 51.33 -9.33 -15.86
C TYR A 32 50.33 -8.20 -15.57
N GLY A 33 50.60 -6.97 -16.02
CA GLY A 33 49.67 -5.84 -15.85
C GLY A 33 48.35 -6.00 -16.62
N LEU A 34 48.37 -6.69 -17.77
CA LEU A 34 47.18 -6.89 -18.58
C LEU A 34 46.19 -7.88 -17.94
N PHE A 35 46.72 -8.96 -17.34
CA PHE A 35 45.91 -9.96 -16.63
C PHE A 35 45.27 -9.38 -15.36
N GLY A 36 46.01 -8.56 -14.61
CA GLY A 36 45.44 -7.84 -13.45
C GLY A 36 44.33 -6.86 -13.83
N PHE A 37 44.47 -6.16 -14.95
CA PHE A 37 43.44 -5.26 -15.47
C PHE A 37 42.16 -6.02 -15.88
N LEU A 38 42.29 -7.18 -16.54
CA LEU A 38 41.14 -8.00 -16.93
C LEU A 38 40.37 -8.54 -15.72
N ILE A 39 41.06 -8.92 -14.64
CA ILE A 39 40.41 -9.37 -13.40
C ILE A 39 39.63 -8.23 -12.74
N ILE A 40 40.17 -7.01 -12.73
CA ILE A 40 39.49 -5.82 -12.18
C ILE A 40 38.24 -5.48 -13.02
N VAL A 41 38.33 -5.58 -14.35
CA VAL A 41 37.18 -5.35 -15.23
C VAL A 41 36.10 -6.42 -15.03
N ALA A 42 36.48 -7.69 -14.84
CA ALA A 42 35.53 -8.77 -14.55
C ALA A 42 34.84 -8.57 -13.18
N LEU A 43 35.57 -8.13 -12.15
CA LEU A 43 35.01 -7.79 -10.83
C LEU A 43 34.07 -6.58 -10.90
N LEU A 44 34.42 -5.56 -11.69
CA LEU A 44 33.54 -4.41 -11.94
C LEU A 44 32.27 -4.82 -12.68
N ALA A 45 32.37 -5.67 -13.69
CA ALA A 45 31.21 -6.21 -14.41
C ALA A 45 30.31 -7.04 -13.49
N TYR A 46 30.89 -7.85 -12.60
CA TYR A 46 30.15 -8.63 -11.60
C TYR A 46 29.42 -7.72 -10.59
N LEU A 47 30.08 -6.68 -10.07
CA LEU A 47 29.44 -5.70 -9.18
C LEU A 47 28.31 -4.92 -9.86
N ILE A 48 28.47 -4.58 -11.14
CA ILE A 48 27.42 -3.91 -11.93
C ILE A 48 26.24 -4.87 -12.16
N TYR A 49 26.51 -6.15 -12.44
CA TYR A 49 25.48 -7.17 -12.61
C TYR A 49 24.70 -7.39 -11.30
N ASP A 50 25.40 -7.51 -10.16
CA ASP A 50 24.80 -7.68 -8.84
C ASP A 50 23.92 -6.48 -8.48
N LEU A 51 24.41 -5.25 -8.66
CA LEU A 51 23.62 -4.02 -8.46
C LEU A 51 22.38 -3.94 -9.36
N GLN A 52 22.47 -4.42 -10.60
CA GLN A 52 21.31 -4.47 -11.49
C GLN A 52 20.31 -5.56 -11.07
N ALA A 53 20.80 -6.70 -10.58
CA ALA A 53 19.98 -7.76 -10.04
C ALA A 53 19.25 -7.31 -8.76
N THR A 54 19.94 -6.64 -7.83
CA THR A 54 19.33 -6.08 -6.61
C THR A 54 18.30 -5.02 -6.96
N LYS A 55 18.60 -4.08 -7.88
CA LYS A 55 17.64 -3.06 -8.32
C LYS A 55 16.38 -3.67 -8.96
N LYS A 56 16.54 -4.72 -9.77
CA LYS A 56 15.40 -5.44 -10.35
C LYS A 56 14.57 -6.11 -9.26
N GLN A 57 15.21 -6.74 -8.26
CA GLN A 57 14.51 -7.36 -7.16
C GLN A 57 13.76 -6.33 -6.29
N THR A 58 14.38 -5.20 -5.94
CA THR A 58 13.73 -4.14 -5.16
C THR A 58 12.59 -3.47 -5.94
N GLN A 59 12.73 -3.27 -7.26
CA GLN A 59 11.61 -2.79 -8.09
C GLN A 59 10.48 -3.81 -8.19
N THR A 60 10.80 -5.10 -8.24
CA THR A 60 9.81 -6.18 -8.29
C THR A 60 9.06 -6.29 -6.96
N GLU A 61 9.74 -6.12 -5.82
CA GLU A 61 9.13 -6.06 -4.50
C GLU A 61 8.29 -4.80 -4.27
N LEU A 62 8.77 -3.62 -4.71
CA LEU A 62 7.97 -2.38 -4.63
C LEU A 62 6.72 -2.45 -5.51
N SER A 63 6.86 -3.00 -6.71
CA SER A 63 5.73 -3.16 -7.63
C SER A 63 4.77 -4.24 -7.16
N SER A 64 5.24 -5.34 -6.56
CA SER A 64 4.36 -6.35 -5.96
C SER A 64 3.64 -5.83 -4.72
N LEU A 65 4.28 -5.04 -3.86
CA LEU A 65 3.64 -4.36 -2.72
C LEU A 65 2.62 -3.32 -3.18
N LYS A 66 2.96 -2.48 -4.16
CA LYS A 66 2.03 -1.50 -4.74
C LYS A 66 0.85 -2.17 -5.43
N ASN A 67 1.10 -3.29 -6.12
CA ASN A 67 0.04 -4.10 -6.72
C ASN A 67 -0.80 -4.80 -5.66
N GLN A 68 -0.21 -5.24 -4.55
CA GLN A 68 -0.92 -5.86 -3.42
C GLN A 68 -1.80 -4.85 -2.68
N GLU A 69 -1.33 -3.63 -2.45
CA GLU A 69 -2.16 -2.54 -1.93
C GLU A 69 -3.27 -2.17 -2.91
N SER A 70 -2.94 -1.97 -4.19
CA SER A 70 -3.93 -1.62 -5.22
C SER A 70 -4.98 -2.73 -5.39
N GLN A 71 -4.59 -4.00 -5.26
CA GLN A 71 -5.51 -5.14 -5.24
C GLN A 71 -6.34 -5.18 -3.96
N ARG A 72 -5.81 -4.78 -2.79
CA ARG A 72 -6.61 -4.67 -1.56
C ARG A 72 -7.61 -3.53 -1.64
N PHE A 73 -7.23 -2.38 -2.22
CA PHE A 73 -8.15 -1.28 -2.50
C PHE A 73 -9.21 -1.69 -3.51
N GLY A 74 -8.80 -2.30 -4.63
CA GLY A 74 -9.71 -2.83 -5.64
C GLY A 74 -10.69 -3.86 -5.08
N LYS A 75 -10.21 -4.83 -4.28
CA LYS A 75 -11.07 -5.82 -3.61
C LYS A 75 -12.01 -5.20 -2.58
N THR A 76 -11.59 -4.14 -1.89
CA THR A 76 -12.46 -3.41 -0.95
C THR A 76 -13.53 -2.65 -1.71
N GLU A 77 -13.18 -1.99 -2.81
CA GLU A 77 -14.12 -1.28 -3.66
C GLU A 77 -15.10 -2.22 -4.39
N GLU A 78 -14.60 -3.37 -4.86
CA GLU A 78 -15.40 -4.47 -5.43
C GLU A 78 -16.33 -5.09 -4.37
N SER A 79 -15.86 -5.29 -3.14
CA SER A 79 -16.71 -5.75 -2.03
C SER A 79 -17.78 -4.71 -1.68
N LEU A 80 -17.46 -3.42 -1.72
CA LEU A 80 -18.43 -2.34 -1.48
C LEU A 80 -19.45 -2.22 -2.63
N GLN A 81 -19.04 -2.45 -3.87
CA GLN A 81 -19.95 -2.53 -5.01
C GLN A 81 -20.86 -3.76 -4.91
N GLY A 82 -20.31 -4.94 -4.59
CA GLY A 82 -21.07 -6.16 -4.35
C GLY A 82 -22.09 -6.00 -3.22
N LEU A 83 -21.70 -5.39 -2.09
CA LEU A 83 -22.65 -5.07 -1.02
C LEU A 83 -23.75 -4.11 -1.49
N LYS A 84 -23.43 -3.08 -2.28
CA LYS A 84 -24.44 -2.16 -2.83
C LYS A 84 -25.42 -2.87 -3.76
N GLU A 85 -24.93 -3.76 -4.62
CA GLU A 85 -25.75 -4.58 -5.51
C GLU A 85 -26.64 -5.54 -4.71
N ASP A 86 -26.09 -6.24 -3.72
CA ASP A 86 -26.85 -7.11 -2.81
C ASP A 86 -27.94 -6.33 -2.06
N PHE A 87 -27.62 -5.12 -1.57
CA PHE A 87 -28.59 -4.22 -0.95
C PHE A 87 -29.68 -3.79 -1.93
N GLU A 88 -29.34 -3.55 -3.20
CA GLU A 88 -30.32 -3.18 -4.22
C GLU A 88 -31.23 -4.36 -4.56
N VAL A 89 -30.68 -5.57 -4.69
CA VAL A 89 -31.44 -6.82 -4.92
C VAL A 89 -32.38 -7.09 -3.76
N VAL A 90 -31.89 -6.98 -2.51
CA VAL A 90 -32.73 -7.13 -1.32
C VAL A 90 -33.82 -6.06 -1.29
N ARG A 91 -33.50 -4.79 -1.54
CA ARG A 91 -34.49 -3.71 -1.62
C ARG A 91 -35.56 -3.96 -2.69
N LYS A 92 -35.16 -4.44 -3.87
CA LYS A 92 -36.07 -4.80 -4.97
C LYS A 92 -36.97 -5.97 -4.57
N ARG A 93 -36.41 -7.04 -4.00
CA ARG A 93 -37.18 -8.20 -3.52
C ARG A 93 -38.17 -7.82 -2.43
N LEU A 94 -37.75 -7.04 -1.43
CA LEU A 94 -38.65 -6.52 -0.39
C LEU A 94 -39.78 -5.66 -0.99
N GLY A 95 -39.49 -4.86 -2.02
CA GLY A 95 -40.51 -4.10 -2.74
C GLY A 95 -41.50 -4.95 -3.54
N VAL A 96 -41.05 -6.05 -4.13
CA VAL A 96 -41.91 -7.01 -4.84
C VAL A 96 -42.76 -7.81 -3.85
N THR A 97 -42.17 -8.33 -2.77
CA THR A 97 -42.89 -9.05 -1.71
C THR A 97 -43.96 -8.17 -1.04
N GLN A 98 -43.68 -6.87 -0.83
CA GLN A 98 -44.69 -5.96 -0.30
C GLN A 98 -45.89 -5.80 -1.25
N LYS A 99 -45.64 -5.71 -2.57
CA LYS A 99 -46.71 -5.64 -3.58
C LYS A 99 -47.50 -6.94 -3.67
N GLU A 100 -46.84 -8.08 -3.56
CA GLU A 100 -47.49 -9.40 -3.55
C GLU A 100 -48.37 -9.60 -2.31
N LEU A 101 -47.94 -9.13 -1.14
CA LEU A 101 -48.75 -9.14 0.10
C LEU A 101 -50.00 -8.26 -0.02
N ASP A 102 -49.87 -7.07 -0.61
CA ASP A 102 -51.01 -6.17 -0.82
C ASP A 102 -52.01 -6.77 -1.82
N GLN A 103 -51.52 -7.44 -2.87
CA GLN A 103 -52.35 -8.17 -3.84
C GLN A 103 -53.06 -9.37 -3.21
N ALA A 104 -52.35 -10.17 -2.40
CA ALA A 104 -52.93 -11.31 -1.69
C ALA A 104 -54.07 -10.88 -0.73
N ARG A 105 -53.89 -9.73 -0.04
CA ARG A 105 -54.91 -9.15 0.83
C ARG A 105 -56.13 -8.66 0.04
N ALA A 106 -55.91 -7.99 -1.09
CA ALA A 106 -57.00 -7.55 -1.96
C ALA A 106 -57.78 -8.74 -2.55
N LEU A 107 -57.07 -9.81 -2.93
CA LEU A 107 -57.69 -11.04 -3.43
C LEU A 107 -58.52 -11.74 -2.34
N ALA A 108 -57.97 -11.88 -1.12
CA ALA A 108 -58.67 -12.49 0.01
C ALA A 108 -59.91 -11.68 0.43
N GLN A 109 -59.84 -10.35 0.38
CA GLN A 109 -61.00 -9.49 0.63
C GLN A 109 -62.09 -9.61 -0.44
N ARG A 110 -61.69 -9.70 -1.72
CA ARG A 110 -62.62 -9.91 -2.83
C ARG A 110 -63.29 -11.28 -2.76
N PHE A 111 -62.51 -12.34 -2.51
CA PHE A 111 -63.06 -13.69 -2.33
C PHE A 111 -64.06 -13.75 -1.19
N LYS A 112 -63.76 -13.12 -0.05
CA LYS A 112 -64.71 -13.06 1.08
C LYS A 112 -66.03 -12.38 0.70
N ALA A 113 -65.98 -11.25 -0.02
CA ALA A 113 -67.17 -10.51 -0.42
C ALA A 113 -68.00 -11.26 -1.49
N GLU A 114 -67.33 -11.87 -2.47
CA GLU A 114 -67.98 -12.64 -3.53
C GLU A 114 -68.60 -13.94 -3.00
N GLN A 115 -67.98 -14.53 -1.98
CA GLN A 115 -68.48 -15.72 -1.31
C GLN A 115 -69.67 -15.42 -0.40
N GLU A 116 -69.69 -14.29 0.31
CA GLU A 116 -70.87 -13.82 1.05
C GLU A 116 -72.08 -13.58 0.11
N GLN A 117 -71.84 -13.03 -1.08
CA GLN A 117 -72.89 -12.84 -2.09
C GLN A 117 -73.36 -14.16 -2.71
N SER A 118 -72.45 -15.08 -3.05
CA SER A 118 -72.83 -16.42 -3.55
C SER A 118 -73.59 -17.22 -2.50
N VAL A 119 -73.25 -17.11 -1.21
CA VAL A 119 -74.02 -17.74 -0.12
C VAL A 119 -75.43 -17.19 -0.08
N GLN A 120 -75.62 -15.88 -0.16
CA GLN A 120 -76.96 -15.27 -0.18
C GLN A 120 -77.78 -15.73 -1.40
N GLN A 121 -77.15 -15.81 -2.57
CA GLN A 121 -77.81 -16.26 -3.80
C GLN A 121 -78.13 -17.77 -3.77
N LEU A 122 -77.23 -18.62 -3.29
CA LEU A 122 -77.51 -20.05 -3.09
C LEU A 122 -78.63 -20.24 -2.09
N HIS A 123 -78.61 -19.52 -0.97
CA HIS A 123 -79.65 -19.61 0.06
C HIS A 123 -81.02 -19.19 -0.48
N ALA A 124 -81.07 -18.19 -1.37
CA ALA A 124 -82.29 -17.76 -2.06
C ALA A 124 -82.78 -18.79 -3.10
N GLN A 125 -81.89 -19.39 -3.89
CA GLN A 125 -82.23 -20.40 -4.91
C GLN A 125 -82.60 -21.76 -4.30
N LEU A 126 -81.94 -22.17 -3.22
CA LEU A 126 -82.22 -23.41 -2.47
C LEU A 126 -83.55 -23.35 -1.71
N SER A 127 -84.07 -22.15 -1.43
CA SER A 127 -85.41 -21.96 -0.84
C SER A 127 -86.54 -22.23 -1.85
N GLN A 128 -86.25 -22.34 -3.15
CA GLN A 128 -87.23 -22.53 -4.23
C GLN A 128 -87.35 -23.97 -4.77
N LYS A 129 -86.42 -24.89 -4.48
CA LYS A 129 -86.44 -26.27 -5.00
C LYS A 129 -86.34 -27.29 -3.86
N ALA A 130 -87.46 -27.96 -3.56
CA ALA A 130 -87.62 -28.83 -2.38
C ALA A 130 -87.41 -30.32 -2.70
N ASP A 131 -86.40 -30.93 -2.06
CA ASP A 131 -86.33 -32.35 -1.66
C ASP A 131 -85.57 -32.42 -0.32
N SER A 132 -86.27 -32.62 0.79
CA SER A 132 -85.85 -32.15 2.13
C SER A 132 -84.65 -32.88 2.76
N GLN A 133 -84.31 -34.09 2.31
CA GLN A 133 -83.33 -34.96 2.99
C GLN A 133 -81.92 -34.91 2.37
N GLN A 134 -81.83 -34.75 1.05
CA GLN A 134 -80.56 -34.48 0.36
C GLN A 134 -80.13 -33.01 0.55
N LEU A 135 -81.11 -32.12 0.75
CA LEU A 135 -80.90 -30.69 1.01
C LEU A 135 -80.28 -30.41 2.37
N SER A 136 -80.66 -31.14 3.42
CA SER A 136 -80.07 -31.00 4.75
C SER A 136 -78.60 -31.46 4.77
N ALA A 137 -78.30 -32.57 4.11
CA ALA A 137 -76.94 -33.09 3.99
C ALA A 137 -76.03 -32.16 3.19
N LEU A 138 -76.49 -31.64 2.04
CA LEU A 138 -75.74 -30.68 1.23
C LEU A 138 -75.55 -29.34 1.95
N LYS A 139 -76.52 -28.91 2.76
CA LYS A 139 -76.44 -27.69 3.57
C LYS A 139 -75.45 -27.82 4.72
N GLU A 140 -75.41 -28.97 5.39
CA GLU A 140 -74.41 -29.26 6.43
C GLU A 140 -73.00 -29.38 5.83
N GLU A 141 -72.85 -30.06 4.69
CA GLU A 141 -71.56 -30.20 4.01
C GLU A 141 -71.05 -28.85 3.49
N ALA A 142 -71.91 -28.05 2.85
CA ALA A 142 -71.56 -26.70 2.44
C ALA A 142 -71.19 -25.84 3.65
N SER A 143 -71.98 -25.83 4.72
CA SER A 143 -71.69 -25.08 5.94
C SER A 143 -70.37 -25.51 6.60
N SER A 144 -70.03 -26.80 6.55
CA SER A 144 -68.76 -27.34 7.06
C SER A 144 -67.58 -26.89 6.20
N GLN A 145 -67.69 -26.97 4.87
CA GLN A 145 -66.68 -26.46 3.95
C GLN A 145 -66.50 -24.94 4.06
N PHE A 146 -67.58 -24.18 4.25
CA PHE A 146 -67.52 -22.74 4.52
C PHE A 146 -66.82 -22.44 5.85
N GLY A 147 -67.09 -23.22 6.89
CA GLY A 147 -66.38 -23.13 8.16
C GLY A 147 -64.87 -23.33 8.00
N LYS A 148 -64.47 -24.35 7.22
CA LYS A 148 -63.05 -24.62 6.90
C LYS A 148 -62.41 -23.50 6.09
N VAL A 149 -63.03 -23.06 5.00
CA VAL A 149 -62.50 -21.98 4.15
C VAL A 149 -62.36 -20.67 4.93
N ASN A 150 -63.34 -20.33 5.78
CA ASN A 150 -63.24 -19.13 6.61
C ASN A 150 -62.11 -19.23 7.66
N SER A 151 -61.87 -20.44 8.19
CA SER A 151 -60.73 -20.72 9.07
C SER A 151 -59.40 -20.54 8.32
N ASP A 152 -59.27 -21.10 7.11
CA ASP A 152 -58.07 -21.00 6.29
C ASP A 152 -57.78 -19.55 5.89
N VAL A 153 -58.80 -18.77 5.50
CA VAL A 153 -58.64 -17.34 5.19
C VAL A 153 -58.19 -16.55 6.43
N THR A 154 -58.67 -16.92 7.61
CA THR A 154 -58.24 -16.28 8.87
C THR A 154 -56.79 -16.63 9.22
N ALA A 155 -56.38 -17.89 8.99
CA ALA A 155 -55.00 -18.34 9.15
C ALA A 155 -54.06 -17.61 8.18
N VAL A 156 -54.39 -17.58 6.89
CA VAL A 156 -53.60 -16.86 5.86
C VAL A 156 -53.46 -15.39 6.19
N ARG A 157 -54.52 -14.73 6.67
CA ARG A 157 -54.44 -13.32 7.10
C ARG A 157 -53.46 -13.13 8.25
N THR A 158 -53.45 -14.06 9.21
CA THR A 158 -52.54 -14.03 10.36
C THR A 158 -51.09 -14.21 9.91
N ASP A 159 -50.82 -15.15 8.99
CA ASP A 159 -49.49 -15.39 8.42
C ASP A 159 -48.99 -14.20 7.60
N VAL A 160 -49.87 -13.55 6.85
CA VAL A 160 -49.57 -12.31 6.10
C VAL A 160 -49.22 -11.17 7.05
N ASP A 161 -49.98 -10.98 8.14
CA ASP A 161 -49.70 -9.94 9.13
C ASP A 161 -48.39 -10.23 9.92
N ALA A 162 -48.08 -11.50 10.17
CA ALA A 162 -46.79 -11.93 10.75
C ALA A 162 -45.62 -11.67 9.80
N THR A 163 -45.74 -12.10 8.54
CA THR A 163 -44.73 -11.87 7.48
C THR A 163 -44.45 -10.38 7.30
N LYS A 164 -45.48 -9.52 7.37
CA LYS A 164 -45.32 -8.06 7.30
C LYS A 164 -44.46 -7.54 8.45
N LYS A 165 -44.68 -8.00 9.68
CA LYS A 165 -43.89 -7.59 10.85
C LYS A 165 -42.44 -8.02 10.71
N ASP A 166 -42.19 -9.23 10.21
CA ASP A 166 -40.83 -9.74 9.97
C ASP A 166 -40.12 -8.96 8.86
N LEU A 167 -40.84 -8.59 7.79
CA LEU A 167 -40.34 -7.76 6.70
C LEU A 167 -39.97 -6.35 7.19
N GLU A 168 -40.83 -5.73 8.01
CA GLU A 168 -40.55 -4.44 8.64
C GLU A 168 -39.36 -4.52 9.60
N GLY A 169 -39.25 -5.59 10.39
CA GLY A 169 -38.11 -5.85 11.28
C GLY A 169 -36.80 -5.99 10.52
N THR A 170 -36.80 -6.82 9.48
CA THR A 170 -35.63 -7.02 8.59
C THR A 170 -35.23 -5.72 7.89
N ARG A 171 -36.21 -4.93 7.43
CA ARG A 171 -35.94 -3.62 6.81
C ARG A 171 -35.27 -2.67 7.80
N ARG A 172 -35.72 -2.63 9.06
CA ARG A 172 -35.09 -1.81 10.10
C ARG A 172 -33.66 -2.27 10.38
N GLN A 173 -33.45 -3.58 10.52
CA GLN A 173 -32.11 -4.16 10.73
C GLN A 173 -31.15 -3.84 9.56
N LEU A 174 -31.62 -3.91 8.32
CA LEU A 174 -30.80 -3.58 7.15
C LEU A 174 -30.40 -2.10 7.10
N VAL A 175 -31.29 -1.19 7.51
CA VAL A 175 -30.98 0.24 7.62
C VAL A 175 -29.94 0.47 8.72
N ASP A 176 -30.13 -0.14 9.89
CA ASP A 176 -29.21 -0.02 11.03
C ASP A 176 -27.80 -0.56 10.71
N VAL A 177 -27.72 -1.74 10.08
CA VAL A 177 -26.45 -2.32 9.60
C VAL A 177 -25.80 -1.41 8.56
N LYS A 178 -26.58 -0.86 7.63
CA LYS A 178 -26.06 0.09 6.63
C LYS A 178 -25.49 1.34 7.29
N GLU A 179 -26.19 1.92 8.27
CA GLU A 179 -25.72 3.11 8.99
C GLU A 179 -24.45 2.81 9.78
N THR A 180 -24.43 1.71 10.53
CA THR A 180 -23.26 1.27 11.30
C THR A 180 -22.04 1.01 10.41
N LEU A 181 -22.23 0.29 9.30
CA LEU A 181 -21.16 0.02 8.34
C LEU A 181 -20.65 1.32 7.69
N SER A 182 -21.55 2.24 7.35
CA SER A 182 -21.19 3.54 6.77
C SER A 182 -20.34 4.37 7.76
N GLN A 183 -20.69 4.36 9.04
CA GLN A 183 -19.91 5.02 10.09
C GLN A 183 -18.52 4.38 10.28
N GLN A 184 -18.44 3.04 10.27
CA GLN A 184 -17.16 2.33 10.39
C GLN A 184 -16.25 2.60 9.18
N ILE A 185 -16.80 2.63 7.97
CA ILE A 185 -16.03 2.96 6.76
C ILE A 185 -15.49 4.40 6.83
N ALA A 186 -16.30 5.35 7.27
CA ALA A 186 -15.85 6.74 7.43
C ALA A 186 -14.70 6.86 8.43
N ARG A 187 -14.82 6.21 9.60
CA ARG A 187 -13.73 6.17 10.60
C ARG A 187 -12.47 5.52 10.06
N ASN A 188 -12.59 4.35 9.41
CA ASN A 188 -11.45 3.68 8.79
C ASN A 188 -10.81 4.56 7.71
N HIS A 189 -11.59 5.29 6.92
CA HIS A 189 -11.05 6.24 5.94
C HIS A 189 -10.23 7.34 6.63
N ASP A 190 -10.79 7.99 7.65
CA ASP A 190 -10.10 9.06 8.36
C ASP A 190 -8.83 8.55 9.07
N GLU A 191 -8.89 7.38 9.70
CA GLU A 191 -7.74 6.71 10.32
C GLU A 191 -6.66 6.36 9.29
N LEU A 192 -7.06 5.85 8.12
CA LEU A 192 -6.13 5.57 7.01
C LEU A 192 -5.48 6.86 6.48
N GLN A 193 -6.24 7.95 6.37
CA GLN A 193 -5.66 9.24 5.98
C GLN A 193 -4.68 9.77 7.03
N GLN A 194 -5.00 9.66 8.32
CA GLN A 194 -4.09 10.04 9.39
C GLN A 194 -2.80 9.19 9.38
N LEU A 195 -2.90 7.88 9.15
CA LEU A 195 -1.74 6.99 9.02
C LEU A 195 -0.88 7.35 7.82
N ARG A 196 -1.52 7.66 6.67
CA ARG A 196 -0.82 8.14 5.48
C ARG A 196 -0.07 9.43 5.78
N LEU A 197 -0.74 10.42 6.36
CA LEU A 197 -0.13 11.70 6.73
C LEU A 197 1.03 11.53 7.71
N LYS A 198 0.92 10.60 8.66
CA LYS A 198 2.00 10.26 9.60
C LYS A 198 3.24 9.67 8.90
N GLY A 199 3.05 8.98 7.78
CA GLY A 199 4.11 8.44 6.93
C GLY A 199 4.66 9.43 5.90
N GLU A 200 3.94 10.51 5.59
CA GLU A 200 4.39 11.53 4.65
C GLU A 200 5.52 12.41 5.23
N ARG A 201 6.54 12.68 4.42
CA ARG A 201 7.72 13.45 4.81
C ARG A 201 7.98 14.59 3.83
N ASN A 202 8.43 15.74 4.34
CA ASN A 202 8.97 16.83 3.54
C ASN A 202 10.48 16.65 3.37
N PHE A 203 10.98 16.96 2.18
CA PHE A 203 12.41 16.84 1.84
C PHE A 203 12.97 18.22 1.51
N TYR A 204 14.05 18.59 2.19
CA TYR A 204 14.77 19.84 1.97
C TYR A 204 16.18 19.53 1.47
N GLU A 205 16.44 19.80 0.20
CA GLU A 205 17.76 19.63 -0.39
C GLU A 205 18.72 20.70 0.15
N PHE A 206 19.99 20.34 0.29
CA PHE A 206 21.03 21.25 0.74
C PHE A 206 22.39 20.93 0.13
N GLU A 207 23.23 21.96 0.10
CA GLU A 207 24.66 21.84 -0.12
C GLU A 207 25.40 22.58 0.98
N LEU A 208 26.37 21.92 1.63
CA LEU A 208 27.21 22.53 2.66
C LEU A 208 28.64 22.63 2.16
N ASP A 209 29.21 23.84 2.25
CA ASP A 209 30.62 24.10 2.04
C ASP A 209 31.31 24.27 3.40
N LYS A 210 32.48 23.68 3.61
CA LYS A 210 33.25 23.80 4.87
C LYS A 210 33.63 25.25 5.20
N LYS A 211 33.69 26.12 4.19
CA LYS A 211 33.94 27.56 4.34
C LYS A 211 32.74 28.30 4.93
N LYS A 212 31.51 27.86 4.61
CA LYS A 212 30.28 28.41 5.15
C LYS A 212 30.00 27.72 6.47
N LYS A 213 30.20 28.45 7.57
CA LYS A 213 30.16 27.85 8.90
C LYS A 213 28.80 27.23 9.23
N VAL A 214 27.68 27.78 8.74
CA VAL A 214 26.33 27.31 9.06
C VAL A 214 25.40 27.49 7.85
N ALA A 215 24.54 26.50 7.59
CA ALA A 215 23.39 26.61 6.69
C ALA A 215 22.10 26.25 7.44
N LEU A 216 21.02 27.00 7.20
CA LEU A 216 19.69 26.68 7.70
C LEU A 216 18.98 25.80 6.66
N VAL A 217 18.52 24.62 7.06
CA VAL A 217 17.83 23.65 6.20
C VAL A 217 16.56 23.21 6.92
N GLY A 218 15.39 23.58 6.39
CA GLY A 218 14.14 23.47 7.14
C GLY A 218 14.20 24.35 8.39
N ASP A 219 14.01 23.75 9.57
CA ASP A 219 14.09 24.38 10.89
C ASP A 219 15.33 23.99 11.69
N VAL A 220 16.34 23.37 11.05
CA VAL A 220 17.60 22.97 11.71
C VAL A 220 18.81 23.62 11.06
N ARG A 221 19.86 23.85 11.84
CA ARG A 221 21.11 24.41 11.35
C ARG A 221 22.14 23.31 11.16
N LEU A 222 22.75 23.24 9.99
CA LEU A 222 23.75 22.25 9.62
C LEU A 222 25.12 22.92 9.38
N MET A 223 26.17 22.25 9.80
CA MET A 223 27.55 22.71 9.63
C MET A 223 28.44 21.54 9.21
N LEU A 224 29.23 21.72 8.15
CA LEU A 224 30.19 20.70 7.71
C LEU A 224 31.46 20.77 8.59
N LEU A 225 31.81 19.65 9.23
CA LEU A 225 33.02 19.54 10.07
C LEU A 225 34.21 19.04 9.24
N ASP A 226 34.05 17.90 8.59
CA ASP A 226 35.08 17.24 7.82
C ASP A 226 34.52 16.41 6.66
N THR A 227 35.37 16.16 5.66
CA THR A 227 35.05 15.38 4.47
C THR A 227 36.22 14.50 4.10
N ASN A 228 35.92 13.26 3.71
CA ASN A 228 36.86 12.34 3.09
C ASN A 228 36.22 11.77 1.82
N ALA A 229 36.40 12.48 0.70
CA ALA A 229 35.84 12.09 -0.59
C ALA A 229 36.31 10.70 -1.05
N LYS A 230 37.57 10.33 -0.77
CA LYS A 230 38.12 9.01 -1.12
C LYS A 230 37.43 7.87 -0.37
N LYS A 231 37.09 8.08 0.90
CA LYS A 231 36.39 7.09 1.73
C LYS A 231 34.87 7.29 1.76
N LYS A 232 34.33 8.25 1.01
CA LYS A 232 32.90 8.63 1.00
C LYS A 232 32.36 8.87 2.42
N LYS A 233 33.16 9.55 3.24
CA LYS A 233 32.87 9.82 4.65
C LYS A 233 32.79 11.31 4.92
N TYR A 234 31.97 11.71 5.88
CA TYR A 234 31.81 13.10 6.29
C TYR A 234 31.52 13.20 7.79
N GLY A 235 31.79 14.38 8.35
CA GLY A 235 31.29 14.76 9.65
C GLY A 235 30.46 16.02 9.56
N VAL A 236 29.31 16.00 10.20
CA VAL A 236 28.35 17.11 10.23
C VAL A 236 27.99 17.43 11.66
N ARG A 237 27.80 18.71 11.92
CA ARG A 237 27.22 19.21 13.17
C ARG A 237 25.82 19.71 12.89
N ILE A 238 24.89 19.21 13.69
CA ILE A 238 23.47 19.45 13.58
C ILE A 238 23.08 20.23 14.83
N VAL A 239 22.59 21.46 14.66
CA VAL A 239 22.13 22.33 15.74
C VAL A 239 20.61 22.42 15.65
N VAL A 240 19.95 22.01 16.72
CA VAL A 240 18.48 21.87 16.81
C VAL A 240 18.07 22.40 18.17
N ASP A 241 17.15 23.36 18.19
CA ASP A 241 16.74 24.05 19.41
C ASP A 241 17.99 24.59 20.15
N ASP A 242 18.21 24.14 21.39
CA ASP A 242 19.38 24.46 22.23
C ASP A 242 20.45 23.35 22.23
N ASN A 243 20.22 22.27 21.48
CA ASN A 243 21.12 21.10 21.42
C ASN A 243 22.03 21.13 20.19
N GLN A 244 23.24 20.61 20.36
CA GLN A 244 24.20 20.43 19.29
C GLN A 244 24.64 18.96 19.22
N LEU A 245 24.44 18.34 18.06
CA LEU A 245 24.82 16.97 17.77
C LEU A 245 25.94 16.93 16.73
N ASP A 246 27.11 16.45 17.15
CA ASP A 246 28.23 16.19 16.24
C ASP A 246 28.18 14.73 15.77
N LYS A 247 27.97 14.53 14.46
CA LYS A 247 27.96 13.22 13.81
C LYS A 247 29.18 13.12 12.93
N LYS A 248 30.22 12.46 13.43
CA LYS A 248 31.51 12.27 12.74
C LYS A 248 31.57 10.90 12.05
N ASP A 249 32.43 10.80 11.05
CA ASP A 249 32.77 9.56 10.33
C ASP A 249 31.57 8.82 9.72
N ARG A 250 30.56 9.58 9.24
CA ARG A 250 29.34 9.04 8.62
C ARG A 250 29.55 8.73 7.15
N THR A 251 28.90 7.68 6.67
CA THR A 251 28.99 7.25 5.26
C THR A 251 27.88 7.92 4.45
N ILE A 252 28.12 8.20 3.17
CA ILE A 252 27.06 8.67 2.28
C ILE A 252 25.93 7.64 2.14
N ASN A 253 24.72 8.12 1.79
CA ASN A 253 23.50 7.35 1.64
C ASN A 253 23.04 6.61 2.92
N GLU A 254 23.62 6.96 4.08
CA GLU A 254 23.18 6.48 5.39
C GLU A 254 22.28 7.54 6.04
N PRO A 255 21.05 7.19 6.46
CA PRO A 255 20.18 8.12 7.16
C PRO A 255 20.67 8.37 8.58
N VAL A 256 21.01 9.62 8.87
CA VAL A 256 21.38 10.07 10.20
C VAL A 256 20.14 10.60 10.91
N GLN A 257 19.56 9.78 11.79
CA GLN A 257 18.35 10.11 12.53
C GLN A 257 18.66 10.94 13.79
N PHE A 258 17.84 11.96 14.05
CA PHE A 258 17.88 12.76 15.27
C PHE A 258 16.50 13.31 15.63
N LEU A 259 16.32 13.72 16.89
CA LEU A 259 15.05 14.19 17.41
C LEU A 259 15.03 15.72 17.50
N VAL A 260 13.89 16.32 17.16
CA VAL A 260 13.67 17.78 17.13
C VAL A 260 12.47 18.16 17.99
N GLY A 261 12.60 19.25 18.77
CA GLY A 261 11.52 19.83 19.55
C GLY A 261 11.10 19.03 20.78
N ARG A 262 10.16 19.61 21.54
CA ARG A 262 9.62 19.02 22.79
C ARG A 262 8.89 17.70 22.55
N THR A 263 8.28 17.54 21.38
CA THR A 263 7.53 16.35 20.96
C THR A 263 8.39 15.27 20.31
N LYS A 264 9.72 15.45 20.31
CA LYS A 264 10.70 14.47 19.82
C LYS A 264 10.39 13.96 18.41
N LEU A 265 10.29 14.88 17.45
CA LEU A 265 10.04 14.53 16.06
C LEU A 265 11.28 13.92 15.42
N ARG A 266 11.11 12.79 14.72
CA ARG A 266 12.22 12.08 14.06
C ARG A 266 12.57 12.69 12.71
N TYR A 267 13.67 13.41 12.69
CA TYR A 267 14.28 13.97 11.49
C TYR A 267 15.37 13.04 10.99
N GLU A 268 15.60 13.06 9.68
CA GLU A 268 16.64 12.26 9.05
C GLU A 268 17.46 13.11 8.09
N LEU A 269 18.77 13.08 8.25
CA LEU A 269 19.70 13.71 7.34
C LEU A 269 20.33 12.64 6.44
N VAL A 270 20.24 12.80 5.13
CA VAL A 270 20.89 11.90 4.17
C VAL A 270 21.81 12.71 3.29
N VAL A 271 23.08 12.30 3.22
CA VAL A 271 24.09 12.92 2.36
C VAL A 271 24.36 11.97 1.20
N ASN A 272 24.13 12.42 -0.02
CA ASN A 272 24.26 11.59 -1.22
C ASN A 272 25.61 11.79 -1.92
N GLU A 273 26.20 12.99 -1.79
CA GLU A 273 27.48 13.34 -2.40
C GLU A 273 28.44 13.92 -1.36
N VAL A 274 29.70 13.47 -1.43
CA VAL A 274 30.82 14.04 -0.67
C VAL A 274 31.94 14.38 -1.63
N SER A 275 32.29 15.67 -1.66
CA SER A 275 33.41 16.24 -2.40
C SER A 275 34.44 16.80 -1.43
N LYS A 276 35.57 17.31 -1.94
CA LYS A 276 36.56 17.99 -1.09
C LYS A 276 35.92 19.24 -0.48
N ASP A 277 35.81 19.28 0.85
CA ASP A 277 35.26 20.41 1.62
C ASP A 277 33.79 20.76 1.30
N ARG A 278 33.04 19.86 0.66
CA ARG A 278 31.64 20.06 0.30
C ARG A 278 30.84 18.77 0.42
N ILE A 279 29.58 18.86 0.85
CA ILE A 279 28.62 17.76 0.82
C ILE A 279 27.27 18.22 0.26
N ALA A 280 26.52 17.31 -0.35
CA ALA A 280 25.16 17.55 -0.82
C ALA A 280 24.23 16.42 -0.40
N GLY A 281 22.98 16.77 -0.11
CA GLY A 281 22.02 15.83 0.45
C GLY A 281 20.65 16.43 0.67
N TYR A 282 19.85 15.77 1.49
CA TYR A 282 18.54 16.26 1.90
C TYR A 282 18.27 16.01 3.38
N LEU A 283 17.45 16.88 3.95
CA LEU A 283 16.84 16.70 5.26
C LEU A 283 15.40 16.23 5.06
N SER A 284 15.05 15.10 5.66
CA SER A 284 13.69 14.58 5.67
C SER A 284 13.03 14.88 7.02
N THR A 285 11.88 15.54 6.99
CA THR A 285 11.12 15.94 8.17
C THR A 285 9.70 15.41 8.10
N PRO A 286 9.02 15.11 9.21
CA PRO A 286 7.62 14.74 9.17
C PRO A 286 6.76 15.88 8.62
N LYS A 287 5.83 15.56 7.71
CA LYS A 287 4.95 16.56 7.11
C LYS A 287 3.92 17.10 8.12
N ASP A 288 3.37 16.22 8.94
CA ASP A 288 2.51 16.57 10.06
C ASP A 288 3.27 16.43 11.39
N LYS A 289 3.62 17.56 12.00
CA LYS A 289 4.37 17.59 13.26
C LYS A 289 3.53 17.15 14.47
N GLY A 290 2.20 17.20 14.39
CA GLY A 290 1.32 16.77 15.48
C GLY A 290 1.15 15.25 15.51
N LEU A 291 0.89 14.64 14.34
CA LEU A 291 0.67 13.19 14.20
C LEU A 291 1.96 12.36 14.31
N SER A 292 3.11 12.95 13.95
CA SER A 292 4.40 12.26 13.98
C SER A 292 5.17 12.44 15.31
N ALA A 293 4.57 13.09 16.30
CA ALA A 293 5.12 13.20 17.65
C ALA A 293 5.30 11.82 18.29
N GLU A 294 6.48 11.57 18.85
CA GLU A 294 6.74 10.34 19.62
C GLU A 294 6.15 10.56 21.02
N TYR A 295 4.94 10.05 21.26
CA TYR A 295 4.28 10.13 22.57
C TYR A 295 5.14 9.39 23.60
N VAL A 296 5.86 10.14 24.43
CA VAL A 296 6.51 9.59 25.62
C VAL A 296 5.41 9.44 26.67
N LYS A 297 4.96 8.20 26.92
CA LYS A 297 4.13 7.90 28.08
C LYS A 297 4.91 8.35 29.32
N SER A 298 4.43 9.38 30.03
CA SER A 298 4.89 9.65 31.38
C SER A 298 4.36 8.52 32.26
N ASN A 299 5.25 7.71 32.81
CA ASN A 299 4.92 6.81 33.91
C ASN A 299 4.63 7.60 35.19
#